data_AF-G4CN53-F1
#
_entry.id   AF-G4CN53-F1
#
_cell.length_a   1.000
_cell.length_b   1.000
_cell.length_c   1.000
_cell.angle_alpha   90.00
_cell.angle_beta   90.00
_cell.angle_gamma   90.00
#
_symmetry.space_group_name_H-M   'P 1'
#
loop_
_entity.id
_entity.type
_entity.pdbx_description
1 polymer ?
#
loop_
_entity_poly.entity_id
_entity_poly.type
_entity_poly.pdbx_seq_one_letter_code
_entity_poly.pdbx_strand_id
1 'polypeptide(L)'
;MNNQVQDIISEVFRHTGVRLTPDDPVVAVLLIQEQSLKAAFSDFAVHQAKVSESFLERIAGHEKNITDAAARLETYREQLLIELAQHADRQMEEAEGKIYAAVSARVVKDVETANAAFLDNLKKLLMFASAAWSFGILLLVCGLVFKN
;
A
#
# COMPACT_ATOMS: atom_id res chain seq x y z
N MET A 1 28.49 -50.36 -44.00
CA MET A 1 29.72 -50.31 -43.19
C MET A 1 30.88 -49.59 -43.89
N ASN A 2 31.08 -49.72 -45.21
CA ASN A 2 32.18 -49.01 -45.90
C ASN A 2 32.09 -47.48 -45.95
N ASN A 3 30.89 -46.88 -45.98
CA ASN A 3 30.77 -45.41 -46.11
C ASN A 3 31.24 -44.67 -44.85
N GLN A 4 30.85 -45.14 -43.65
CA GLN A 4 31.30 -44.53 -42.38
C GLN A 4 32.82 -44.60 -42.19
N VAL A 5 33.43 -45.72 -42.58
CA VAL A 5 34.90 -45.89 -42.52
C VAL A 5 35.59 -44.90 -43.45
N GLN A 6 35.10 -44.75 -44.68
CA GLN A 6 35.66 -43.83 -45.67
C GLN A 6 35.47 -42.36 -45.26
N ASP A 7 34.34 -42.03 -44.63
CA ASP A 7 34.06 -40.68 -44.13
C ASP A 7 35.03 -40.30 -43.00
N ILE A 8 35.27 -41.20 -42.03
CA ILE A 8 36.23 -40.97 -40.95
C ILE A 8 37.66 -40.87 -41.48
N ILE A 9 38.06 -41.76 -42.40
CA ILE A 9 39.40 -41.71 -43.01
C ILE A 9 39.60 -40.37 -43.74
N SER A 10 38.60 -39.93 -44.50
CA SER A 10 38.63 -38.66 -45.22
C SER A 10 38.68 -37.47 -44.27
N GLU A 11 37.94 -37.53 -43.15
CA GLU A 11 37.89 -36.45 -42.16
C GLU A 11 39.17 -36.34 -41.34
N VAL A 12 39.77 -37.48 -40.94
CA VAL A 12 41.08 -37.50 -40.30
C VAL A 12 42.15 -36.98 -41.24
N PHE A 13 42.15 -37.41 -42.51
CA PHE A 13 43.09 -36.90 -43.51
C PHE A 13 42.92 -35.39 -43.72
N ARG A 14 41.68 -34.89 -43.78
CA ARG A 14 41.40 -33.46 -43.92
C ARG A 14 41.93 -32.62 -42.75
N HIS A 15 41.81 -33.11 -41.52
CA HIS A 15 42.17 -32.34 -40.31
C HIS A 15 43.61 -32.54 -39.84
N THR A 16 44.20 -33.69 -40.11
CA THR A 16 45.53 -34.07 -39.58
C THR A 16 46.56 -34.35 -40.67
N GLY A 17 46.13 -34.50 -41.93
CA GLY A 17 46.99 -34.90 -43.05
C GLY A 17 47.43 -36.36 -43.03
N VAL A 18 47.05 -37.13 -42.01
CA VAL A 18 47.43 -38.54 -41.86
C VAL A 18 46.57 -39.42 -42.77
N ARG A 19 47.23 -40.24 -43.60
CA ARG A 19 46.55 -41.25 -44.43
C ARG A 19 46.32 -42.51 -43.60
N LEU A 20 45.05 -42.79 -43.32
CA LEU A 20 44.62 -44.03 -42.68
C LEU A 20 44.09 -45.00 -43.72
N THR A 21 44.31 -46.28 -43.47
CA THR A 21 43.74 -47.37 -44.27
C THR A 21 42.60 -48.05 -43.50
N PRO A 22 41.61 -48.66 -44.18
CA PRO A 22 40.48 -49.31 -43.51
C PRO A 22 40.86 -50.40 -42.51
N ASP A 23 42.02 -51.03 -42.72
CA ASP A 23 42.55 -52.09 -41.86
C ASP A 23 43.40 -51.56 -40.69
N ASP A 24 43.60 -50.24 -40.59
CA ASP A 24 44.33 -49.66 -39.46
C ASP A 24 43.53 -49.82 -38.16
N PRO A 25 44.14 -50.33 -37.08
CA PRO A 25 43.46 -50.50 -35.80
C PRO A 25 42.98 -49.16 -35.21
N VAL A 26 43.59 -48.05 -35.63
CA VAL A 26 43.18 -46.69 -35.26
C VAL A 26 41.79 -46.36 -35.79
N VAL A 27 41.41 -46.83 -36.98
CA VAL A 27 40.08 -46.61 -37.56
C VAL A 27 39.00 -47.29 -36.71
N ALA A 28 39.27 -48.49 -36.20
CA ALA A 28 38.36 -49.18 -35.29
C ALA A 28 38.14 -48.38 -33.98
N VAL A 29 39.21 -47.81 -33.41
CA VAL A 29 39.11 -46.96 -32.21
C VAL A 29 38.31 -45.69 -32.50
N LEU A 30 38.54 -45.04 -33.63
CA LEU A 30 37.81 -43.82 -34.03
C LEU A 30 36.31 -44.08 -34.22
N LEU A 31 35.94 -45.23 -34.80
CA LEU A 31 34.53 -45.63 -34.93
C LEU A 31 33.87 -45.85 -33.57
N ILE A 32 34.55 -46.51 -32.64
CA ILE A 32 34.06 -46.73 -31.27
C ILE A 32 33.90 -45.38 -30.55
N GLN A 33 34.86 -44.48 -30.71
CA GLN A 33 34.78 -43.13 -30.13
C GLN A 33 33.62 -42.33 -30.72
N GLU A 34 33.44 -42.31 -32.04
CA GLU A 34 32.33 -41.63 -32.71
C GLU A 34 30.98 -42.15 -32.19
N GLN A 35 30.83 -43.46 -32.07
CA GLN A 35 29.62 -44.09 -31.54
C GLN A 35 29.39 -43.71 -30.07
N SER A 36 30.44 -43.73 -29.24
CA SER A 36 30.34 -43.34 -27.83
C SER A 36 29.95 -41.87 -27.65
N LEU A 37 30.47 -40.98 -28.49
CA LEU A 37 30.14 -39.56 -28.47
C LEU A 37 28.71 -39.32 -28.95
N LYS A 38 28.27 -39.99 -30.02
CA LYS A 38 26.87 -39.91 -30.48
C LYS A 38 25.89 -40.38 -29.41
N ALA A 39 26.20 -41.46 -28.70
CA ALA A 39 25.40 -41.94 -27.59
C ALA A 39 25.34 -40.91 -26.45
N ALA A 40 26.49 -40.34 -26.06
CA ALA A 40 26.56 -39.32 -25.03
C ALA A 40 25.78 -38.04 -25.40
N PHE A 41 25.85 -37.59 -26.66
CA PHE A 41 25.08 -36.43 -27.14
C PHE A 41 23.58 -36.71 -27.19
N SER A 42 23.17 -37.94 -27.55
CA SER A 42 21.77 -38.36 -27.53
C SER A 42 21.21 -38.33 -26.10
N ASP A 43 21.93 -38.92 -25.14
CA ASP A 43 21.54 -38.90 -23.73
C ASP A 43 21.50 -37.47 -23.17
N PHE A 44 22.47 -36.63 -23.54
CA PHE A 44 22.48 -35.22 -23.17
C PHE A 44 21.28 -34.46 -23.73
N ALA A 45 20.91 -34.68 -25.00
CA ALA A 45 19.75 -34.05 -25.62
C ALA A 45 18.44 -34.46 -24.93
N VAL A 46 18.28 -35.75 -24.61
CA VAL A 46 17.13 -36.26 -23.85
C VAL A 46 17.08 -35.65 -22.45
N HIS A 47 18.23 -35.55 -21.77
CA HIS A 47 18.31 -34.94 -20.45
C HIS A 47 17.99 -33.44 -20.49
N GLN A 48 18.49 -32.73 -21.49
CA GLN A 48 18.22 -31.30 -21.69
C GLN A 48 16.74 -31.02 -22.01
N ALA A 49 16.10 -31.87 -22.80
CA ALA A 49 14.67 -31.79 -23.07
C ALA A 49 13.86 -31.95 -21.76
N LYS A 50 14.19 -32.96 -20.95
CA LYS A 50 13.54 -33.21 -19.66
C LYS A 50 13.73 -32.07 -18.65
N VAL A 51 14.94 -31.52 -18.58
CA VAL A 51 15.22 -30.36 -17.71
C VAL A 51 14.44 -29.13 -18.17
N SER A 52 14.38 -28.88 -19.48
CA SER A 52 13.62 -27.76 -20.04
C SER A 52 12.12 -27.88 -19.77
N GLU A 53 11.54 -29.06 -19.91
CA GLU A 53 10.14 -29.34 -19.59
C GLU A 53 9.85 -29.10 -18.09
N SER A 54 10.70 -29.63 -17.20
CA SER A 54 10.56 -29.40 -15.75
C SER A 54 10.70 -27.92 -15.35
N PHE A 55 11.50 -27.15 -16.10
CA PHE A 55 11.66 -25.72 -15.88
C PHE A 55 10.42 -24.94 -16.33
N LEU A 56 9.84 -25.29 -17.48
CA LEU A 56 8.59 -24.70 -17.96
C LEU A 56 7.42 -25.02 -17.03
N GLU A 57 7.34 -26.24 -16.50
CA GLU A 57 6.32 -26.64 -15.52
C GLU A 57 6.43 -25.82 -14.22
N ARG A 58 7.66 -25.58 -13.74
CA ARG A 58 7.90 -24.71 -12.58
C ARG A 58 7.52 -23.26 -12.84
N ILE A 59 7.76 -22.73 -14.04
CA ILE A 59 7.34 -21.37 -14.42
C ILE A 59 5.82 -21.28 -14.45
N ALA A 60 5.13 -22.23 -15.07
CA ALA A 60 3.66 -22.26 -15.10
C ALA A 60 3.05 -22.34 -13.69
N GLY A 61 3.67 -23.13 -12.79
CA GLY A 61 3.29 -23.16 -11.39
C GLY A 61 3.52 -21.83 -10.65
N HIS A 62 4.60 -21.10 -10.98
CA HIS A 62 4.87 -19.77 -10.42
C HIS A 62 3.92 -18.69 -10.96
N GLU A 63 3.54 -18.75 -12.23
CA GLU A 63 2.59 -17.80 -12.83
C GLU A 63 1.25 -17.84 -12.09
N LYS A 64 0.71 -19.04 -11.84
CA LYS A 64 -0.52 -19.22 -11.06
C LYS A 64 -0.41 -18.65 -9.65
N ASN A 65 0.74 -18.85 -8.98
CA ASN A 65 0.98 -18.32 -7.64
C ASN A 65 1.10 -16.79 -7.62
N ILE A 66 1.69 -16.18 -8.66
CA ILE A 66 1.81 -14.73 -8.79
C ILE A 66 0.43 -14.11 -9.04
N THR A 67 -0.39 -14.70 -9.89
CA THR A 67 -1.78 -14.24 -10.14
C THR A 67 -2.64 -14.37 -8.90
N ASP A 68 -2.56 -15.47 -8.16
CA ASP A 68 -3.27 -15.65 -6.89
C ASP A 68 -2.79 -14.65 -5.83
N ALA A 69 -1.48 -14.38 -5.75
CA ALA A 69 -0.93 -13.39 -4.83
C ALA A 69 -1.41 -11.98 -5.18
N ALA A 70 -1.49 -11.63 -6.47
CA ALA A 70 -2.03 -10.35 -6.92
C ALA A 70 -3.52 -10.20 -6.57
N ALA A 71 -4.33 -11.24 -6.79
CA ALA A 71 -5.74 -11.25 -6.44
C ALA A 71 -5.96 -11.08 -4.92
N ARG A 72 -5.17 -11.77 -4.10
CA ARG A 72 -5.21 -11.60 -2.63
C ARG A 72 -4.79 -10.21 -2.20
N LEU A 73 -3.81 -9.60 -2.87
CA LEU A 73 -3.37 -8.23 -2.57
C LEU A 73 -4.48 -7.21 -2.84
N GLU A 74 -5.25 -7.41 -3.90
CA GLU A 74 -6.40 -6.56 -4.27
C GLU A 74 -7.53 -6.68 -3.24
N THR A 75 -7.89 -7.90 -2.82
CA THR A 75 -8.85 -8.11 -1.72
C THR A 75 -8.38 -7.47 -0.41
N TYR A 76 -7.10 -7.59 -0.08
CA TYR A 76 -6.54 -7.01 1.14
C TYR A 76 -6.56 -5.47 1.11
N ARG A 77 -6.36 -4.88 -0.08
CA ARG A 77 -6.46 -3.43 -0.28
C ARG A 77 -7.88 -2.92 -0.03
N GLU A 78 -8.89 -3.62 -0.54
CA GLU A 78 -10.30 -3.24 -0.29
C GLU A 78 -10.66 -3.33 1.19
N GLN A 79 -10.23 -4.40 1.87
CA GLN A 79 -10.44 -4.55 3.32
C GLN A 79 -9.75 -3.45 4.13
N LEU A 80 -8.50 -3.12 3.82
CA LEU A 80 -7.78 -2.02 4.49
C LEU A 80 -8.49 -0.68 4.29
N LEU A 81 -9.02 -0.40 3.10
CA LEU A 81 -9.75 0.84 2.84
C LEU A 81 -11.05 0.92 3.64
N ILE A 82 -11.77 -0.21 3.78
CA ILE A 82 -12.98 -0.29 4.61
C ILE A 82 -12.63 -0.10 6.09
N GLU A 83 -11.57 -0.76 6.58
CA GLU A 83 -11.11 -0.61 7.97
C GLU A 83 -10.64 0.82 8.26
N LEU A 84 -9.90 1.45 7.35
CA LEU A 84 -9.48 2.84 7.45
C LEU A 84 -10.69 3.79 7.47
N ALA A 85 -11.66 3.61 6.59
CA ALA A 85 -12.89 4.42 6.56
C ALA A 85 -13.69 4.26 7.86
N GLN A 86 -13.91 3.03 8.32
CA GLN A 86 -14.61 2.77 9.58
C GLN A 86 -13.85 3.28 10.81
N HIS A 87 -12.53 3.26 10.79
CA HIS A 87 -11.74 3.78 11.89
C HIS A 87 -11.70 5.31 11.91
N ALA A 88 -11.66 5.94 10.73
CA ALA A 88 -11.78 7.39 10.58
C ALA A 88 -13.17 7.88 11.01
N ASP A 89 -14.25 7.23 10.59
CA ASP A 89 -15.62 7.56 11.00
C ASP A 89 -15.80 7.45 12.52
N ARG A 90 -15.32 6.36 13.14
CA ARG A 90 -15.40 6.21 14.61
C ARG A 90 -14.60 7.28 15.36
N GLN A 91 -13.43 7.66 14.84
CA GLN A 91 -12.63 8.72 15.45
C GLN A 91 -13.27 10.10 15.25
N MET A 92 -13.90 10.35 14.10
CA MET A 92 -14.66 11.57 13.86
C MET A 92 -15.91 11.65 14.75
N GLU A 93 -16.68 10.57 14.89
CA GLU A 93 -17.87 10.53 15.74
C GLU A 93 -17.53 10.73 17.23
N GLU A 94 -16.45 10.11 17.72
CA GLU A 94 -15.97 10.36 19.08
C GLU A 94 -15.44 11.79 19.28
N ALA A 95 -14.74 12.34 18.28
CA ALA A 95 -14.22 13.70 18.34
C ALA A 95 -15.37 14.72 18.28
N GLU A 96 -16.35 14.54 17.39
CA GLU A 96 -17.54 15.37 17.30
C GLU A 96 -18.35 15.31 18.60
N GLY A 97 -18.58 14.12 19.17
CA GLY A 97 -19.29 13.99 20.45
C GLY A 97 -18.58 14.73 21.59
N LYS A 98 -17.25 14.61 21.68
CA LYS A 98 -16.44 15.32 22.68
C LYS A 98 -16.42 16.84 22.44
N ILE A 99 -16.33 17.28 21.19
CA ILE A 99 -16.36 18.70 20.81
C ILE A 99 -17.74 19.30 21.09
N TYR A 100 -18.83 18.64 20.69
CA TYR A 100 -20.20 19.10 20.99
C TYR A 100 -20.46 19.17 22.48
N ALA A 101 -20.04 18.17 23.27
CA ALA A 101 -20.18 18.20 24.72
C ALA A 101 -19.36 19.33 25.36
N ALA A 102 -18.11 19.52 24.95
CA ALA A 102 -17.25 20.57 25.49
C ALA A 102 -17.70 21.98 25.10
N VAL A 103 -18.11 22.17 23.84
CA VAL A 103 -18.58 23.46 23.32
C VAL A 103 -19.94 23.82 23.90
N SER A 104 -20.90 22.88 23.97
CA SER A 104 -22.21 23.15 24.57
C SER A 104 -22.11 23.50 26.05
N ALA A 105 -21.31 22.78 26.84
CA ALA A 105 -21.09 23.09 28.25
C ALA A 105 -20.46 24.48 28.44
N ARG A 106 -19.51 24.85 27.56
CA ARG A 106 -18.88 26.17 27.60
C ARG A 106 -19.84 27.28 27.16
N VAL A 107 -20.59 27.09 26.09
CA VAL A 107 -21.57 28.06 25.59
C VAL A 107 -22.67 28.32 26.63
N VAL A 108 -23.20 27.27 27.27
CA VAL A 108 -24.19 27.43 28.35
C VAL A 108 -23.61 28.25 29.50
N LYS A 109 -22.39 27.93 29.96
CA LYS A 109 -21.73 28.67 31.03
C LYS A 109 -21.43 30.12 30.67
N ASP A 110 -20.97 30.37 29.45
CA ASP A 110 -20.65 31.71 28.97
C ASP A 110 -21.94 32.55 28.81
N VAL A 111 -23.04 31.94 28.37
CA VAL A 111 -24.37 32.57 28.28
C VAL A 111 -24.92 32.89 29.67
N GLU A 112 -24.82 31.98 30.63
CA GLU A 112 -25.24 32.25 32.02
C GLU A 112 -24.44 33.39 32.66
N THR A 113 -23.12 33.39 32.45
CA THR A 113 -22.23 34.42 33.00
C THR A 113 -22.50 35.78 32.36
N ALA A 114 -22.68 35.82 31.04
CA ALA A 114 -23.06 37.04 30.32
C ALA A 114 -24.42 37.54 30.79
N ASN A 115 -25.41 36.68 30.91
CA ASN A 115 -26.76 37.04 31.35
C ASN A 115 -26.75 37.58 32.79
N ALA A 116 -26.00 36.96 33.70
CA ALA A 116 -25.83 37.47 35.07
C ALA A 116 -25.18 38.86 35.09
N ALA A 117 -24.16 39.09 34.27
CA ALA A 117 -23.51 40.40 34.14
C ALA A 117 -24.45 41.45 33.52
N PHE A 118 -25.27 41.07 32.53
CA PHE A 118 -26.29 41.95 31.96
C PHE A 118 -27.35 42.33 32.99
N LEU A 119 -27.85 41.37 33.78
CA LEU A 119 -28.80 41.62 34.85
C LEU A 119 -28.23 42.52 35.94
N ASP A 120 -26.97 42.33 36.33
CA ASP A 120 -26.29 43.18 37.31
C ASP A 120 -26.15 44.63 36.80
N ASN A 121 -25.75 44.78 35.53
CA ASN A 121 -25.65 46.10 34.90
C ASN A 121 -27.02 46.78 34.75
N LEU A 122 -28.07 46.04 34.39
CA LEU A 122 -29.43 46.56 34.34
C LEU A 122 -29.91 47.01 35.72
N LYS A 123 -29.63 46.23 36.78
CA LYS A 123 -29.98 46.59 38.15
C LYS A 123 -29.25 47.86 38.62
N LYS A 124 -27.96 48.00 38.30
CA LYS A 124 -27.19 49.22 38.56
C LYS A 124 -27.79 50.42 37.84
N LEU A 125 -28.10 50.28 36.56
CA LEU A 125 -28.69 51.36 35.76
C LEU A 125 -30.05 51.80 36.32
N LEU A 126 -30.88 50.84 36.73
CA LEU A 126 -32.18 51.12 37.36
C LEU A 126 -32.04 51.83 38.72
N MET A 127 -31.00 51.50 39.49
CA MET A 127 -30.68 52.18 40.76
C MET A 127 -30.22 53.63 40.54
N PHE A 128 -29.39 53.87 39.52
CA PHE A 128 -28.99 55.24 39.17
C PHE A 128 -30.17 56.05 38.62
N ALA A 129 -31.03 55.42 37.82
CA ALA A 129 -32.25 56.07 37.32
C ALA A 129 -33.17 56.46 38.47
N SER A 130 -33.45 55.57 39.43
CA SER A 130 -34.31 55.89 40.57
C SER A 130 -33.71 56.98 41.48
N ALA A 131 -32.38 56.98 41.67
CA ALA A 131 -31.68 58.03 42.39
C ALA A 131 -31.74 59.39 41.67
N ALA A 132 -31.62 59.41 40.34
CA ALA A 132 -31.74 60.63 39.55
C ALA A 132 -33.17 61.21 39.60
N TRP A 133 -34.18 60.33 39.55
CA TRP A 133 -35.59 60.72 39.70
C TRP A 133 -35.88 61.28 41.09
N SER A 134 -35.38 60.66 42.16
CA SER A 134 -35.57 61.18 43.52
C SER A 134 -34.87 62.51 43.74
N PHE A 135 -33.66 62.70 43.19
CA PHE A 135 -32.96 63.99 43.21
C PHE A 135 -33.70 65.08 42.43
N GLY A 136 -34.24 64.75 41.26
CA GLY A 136 -35.04 65.66 40.45
C GLY A 136 -36.31 66.12 41.17
N ILE A 137 -37.01 65.19 41.83
CA ILE A 137 -38.19 65.51 42.65
C ILE A 137 -37.82 66.40 43.84
N LEU A 138 -36.71 66.10 44.54
CA LEU A 138 -36.23 66.89 45.67
C LEU A 138 -35.92 68.34 45.25
N LEU A 139 -35.22 68.53 44.12
CA LEU A 139 -34.94 69.87 43.58
C LEU A 139 -36.21 70.62 43.21
N LEU A 140 -37.20 69.93 42.63
CA LEU A 140 -38.49 70.52 42.29
C LEU A 140 -39.24 70.98 43.55
N VAL A 141 -39.28 70.15 44.59
CA VAL A 141 -39.90 70.49 45.88
C VAL A 141 -39.17 71.65 46.56
N CYS A 142 -37.83 71.64 46.61
CA CYS A 142 -37.06 72.75 47.18
C CYS A 142 -37.27 74.06 46.41
N GLY A 143 -37.32 74.01 45.08
CA GLY A 143 -37.60 75.18 44.25
C GLY A 143 -39.03 75.73 44.43
N LEU A 144 -39.99 74.86 44.76
CA LEU A 144 -41.38 75.24 45.01
C LEU A 144 -41.56 75.82 46.42
N VAL A 145 -40.84 75.30 47.42
CA VAL A 145 -40.81 75.84 48.79
C VAL A 145 -40.11 77.21 48.85
N PHE A 146 -39.06 77.44 48.06
CA PHE A 146 -38.37 78.73 48.03
C PHE A 146 -39.12 79.83 47.23
N LYS A 147 -40.12 79.46 46.43
CA LYS A 147 -40.87 80.38 45.57
C LYS A 147 -42.21 80.82 46.18
N ASN A 148 -42.57 80.28 47.35
CA ASN A 148 -43.78 80.59 48.10
C ASN A 148 -43.44 81.34 49.39
#